data_AF-A0A699V6Z1-F1
#
_entry.id   AF-A0A699V6Z1-F1
#
_cell.length_a   1.000
_cell.length_b   1.000
_cell.length_c   1.000
_cell.angle_alpha   90.00
_cell.angle_beta   90.00
_cell.angle_gamma   90.00
#
_symmetry.space_group_name_H-M   'P 1'
#
loop_
_entity.id
_entity.type
_entity.pdbx_description
1 polymer ?
#
loop_
_entity_poly.entity_id
_entity_poly.type
_entity_poly.pdbx_seq_one_letter_code
_entity_poly.pdbx_strand_id
1 'polypeptide(L)'
;MIKRKRVNLAVKGVMIEGEWSRELEAPISRDEIRSAVWDCGENKSPGPDGFTFEFFRRFWNIVRPDLCLAVEWFFHHASFPVGCNSSFIAL
;
A
#
# COMPACT_ATOMS: atom_id res chain seq x y z
N MET A 1 29.64 -19.34 -21.28
CA MET A 1 29.33 -17.88 -21.19
C MET A 1 28.11 -17.59 -22.06
N ILE A 2 26.93 -17.43 -21.47
CA ILE A 2 25.70 -17.04 -22.18
C ILE A 2 25.28 -15.68 -21.62
N LYS A 3 25.40 -14.62 -22.44
CA LYS A 3 24.97 -13.27 -22.08
C LYS A 3 23.44 -13.18 -22.22
N ARG A 4 22.70 -13.46 -21.14
CA ARG A 4 21.25 -13.21 -21.08
C ARG A 4 21.00 -11.71 -20.96
N LYS A 5 20.66 -11.07 -22.07
CA LYS A 5 20.17 -9.69 -22.13
C LYS A 5 18.82 -9.66 -21.40
N ARG A 6 18.77 -9.06 -20.20
CA ARG A 6 17.50 -8.81 -19.49
C ARG A 6 16.66 -7.87 -20.35
N VAL A 7 15.62 -8.40 -20.98
CA VAL A 7 14.57 -7.57 -21.59
C VAL A 7 13.77 -7.00 -20.42
N ASN A 8 13.85 -5.68 -20.22
CA ASN A 8 12.98 -5.00 -19.27
C ASN A 8 11.55 -5.07 -19.81
N LEU A 9 10.80 -6.08 -19.38
CA LEU A 9 9.35 -6.15 -19.57
C LEU A 9 8.73 -5.20 -18.55
N ALA A 10 8.76 -3.91 -18.84
CA ALA A 10 7.99 -2.92 -18.10
C ALA A 10 6.51 -3.15 -18.45
N VAL A 11 5.81 -3.91 -17.61
CA VAL A 11 4.35 -4.03 -17.68
C VAL A 11 3.79 -2.66 -17.30
N LYS A 12 3.38 -1.86 -18.29
CA LYS A 12 2.85 -0.49 -18.12
C LYS A 12 1.39 -0.44 -17.62
N GLY A 13 0.99 -1.39 -16.77
CA GLY A 13 -0.35 -1.44 -16.19
C GLY A 13 -1.27 -2.52 -16.78
N VAL A 14 -2.56 -2.40 -16.45
CA VAL A 14 -3.62 -3.36 -16.80
C VAL A 14 -4.39 -2.84 -18.01
N MET A 15 -4.61 -3.71 -19.00
CA MET A 15 -5.43 -3.40 -20.18
C MET A 15 -6.90 -3.73 -19.88
N ILE A 16 -7.76 -2.71 -19.89
CA ILE A 16 -9.21 -2.83 -19.64
C ILE A 16 -9.94 -2.41 -20.92
N GLU A 17 -10.78 -3.29 -21.47
CA GLU A 17 -11.57 -3.03 -22.70
C GLU A 17 -10.76 -2.56 -23.93
N GLY A 18 -9.46 -2.87 -23.98
CA GLY A 18 -8.58 -2.48 -25.08
C GLY A 18 -7.85 -1.15 -24.87
N GLU A 19 -8.05 -0.47 -23.73
CA GLU A 19 -7.28 0.70 -23.32
C GLU A 19 -6.34 0.39 -22.15
N TRP A 20 -5.22 1.12 -22.08
CA TRP A 20 -4.32 1.05 -20.94
C TRP A 20 -4.92 1.84 -19.77
N SER A 21 -5.24 1.15 -18.67
CA SER A 21 -5.65 1.84 -17.45
C SER A 21 -4.46 2.56 -16.85
N ARG A 22 -4.59 3.89 -16.73
CA ARG A 22 -3.62 4.75 -16.03
C ARG A 22 -3.91 4.90 -14.56
N GLU A 23 -4.97 4.27 -14.07
CA GLU A 23 -5.42 4.37 -12.67
C GLU A 23 -4.35 3.84 -11.70
N LEU A 24 -3.62 2.81 -12.09
CA LEU A 24 -2.51 2.25 -11.31
C LEU A 24 -1.30 3.18 -11.18
N GLU A 25 -1.20 4.22 -12.03
CA GLU A 25 -0.15 5.24 -11.98
C GLU A 25 -0.64 6.53 -11.31
N ALA A 26 -1.91 6.61 -10.92
CA ALA A 26 -2.47 7.78 -10.26
C ALA A 26 -1.90 7.93 -8.83
N PRO A 27 -1.79 9.17 -8.31
CA PRO A 27 -1.45 9.39 -6.91
C PRO A 27 -2.47 8.72 -5.98
N ILE A 28 -1.98 8.07 -4.92
CA ILE A 28 -2.83 7.45 -3.91
C ILE A 28 -3.77 8.48 -3.27
N SER A 29 -5.05 8.13 -3.17
CA SER A 29 -6.09 8.97 -2.57
C SER A 29 -6.41 8.51 -1.14
N ARG A 30 -6.93 9.44 -0.33
CA ARG A 30 -7.36 9.11 1.05
C ARG A 30 -8.55 8.16 1.10
N ASP A 31 -9.37 8.14 0.06
CA ASP A 31 -10.49 7.22 -0.05
C ASP A 31 -10.03 5.80 -0.37
N GLU A 32 -8.97 5.63 -1.18
CA GLU A 32 -8.31 4.32 -1.37
C GLU A 32 -7.69 3.83 -0.06
N ILE A 33 -7.00 4.70 0.68
CA ILE A 33 -6.41 4.35 2.00
C ILE A 33 -7.51 3.89 2.95
N ARG A 34 -8.62 4.62 3.01
CA ARG A 34 -9.77 4.24 3.84
C ARG A 34 -10.35 2.89 3.39
N SER A 35 -10.59 2.71 2.11
CA SER A 35 -11.17 1.49 1.56
C SER A 35 -10.28 0.29 1.89
N ALA A 36 -8.96 0.41 1.72
CA ALA A 36 -8.00 -0.64 2.09
C ALA A 36 -8.08 -1.05 3.57
N VAL A 37 -8.27 -0.10 4.49
CA VAL A 37 -8.47 -0.38 5.93
C VAL A 37 -9.80 -1.12 6.18
N TRP A 38 -10.86 -0.77 5.44
CA TRP A 38 -12.19 -1.39 5.54
C TRP A 38 -12.33 -2.74 4.83
N ASP A 39 -11.47 -3.02 3.86
CA ASP A 39 -11.42 -4.31 3.18
C ASP A 39 -10.61 -5.34 3.98
N CYS A 40 -9.77 -4.88 4.90
CA CYS A 40 -9.01 -5.76 5.79
C CYS A 40 -9.86 -6.30 6.94
N GLY A 41 -10.14 -7.60 6.97
CA GLY A 41 -10.94 -8.23 8.03
C GLY A 41 -10.56 -7.84 9.47
N GLU A 42 -11.56 -7.57 10.30
CA GLU A 42 -11.40 -7.03 11.67
C GLU A 42 -10.74 -8.03 12.63
N ASN A 43 -11.08 -9.32 12.50
CA ASN A 43 -10.60 -10.41 13.36
C ASN A 43 -9.28 -11.04 12.89
N LYS A 44 -8.47 -10.31 12.13
CA LYS A 44 -7.12 -10.77 11.78
C LYS A 44 -6.23 -10.73 13.01
N SER A 45 -5.30 -11.69 13.10
CA SER A 45 -4.28 -11.70 14.15
C SER A 45 -3.54 -10.35 14.19
N PRO A 46 -3.30 -9.77 15.37
CA PRO A 46 -2.60 -8.50 15.50
C PRO A 46 -1.14 -8.62 15.04
N GLY A 47 -0.57 -7.48 14.63
CA GLY A 47 0.87 -7.39 14.40
C GLY A 47 1.67 -7.50 15.70
N PRO A 48 3.01 -7.43 15.63
CA PRO A 48 3.89 -7.36 16.82
C PRO A 48 3.59 -6.17 17.74
N ASP A 49 2.87 -5.15 17.25
CA ASP A 49 2.41 -3.98 17.98
C ASP A 49 1.12 -4.22 18.78
N GLY A 50 0.46 -5.37 18.60
CA GLY A 50 -0.79 -5.72 19.29
C GLY A 50 -2.04 -5.07 18.72
N PHE A 51 -1.95 -4.31 17.62
CA PHE A 51 -3.11 -3.65 17.02
C PHE A 51 -3.68 -4.46 15.84
N THR A 52 -5.01 -4.47 15.72
CA THR A 52 -5.75 -5.05 14.58
C THR A 52 -6.36 -3.94 13.71
N PHE A 53 -6.93 -4.29 12.56
CA PHE A 53 -7.68 -3.35 11.73
C PHE A 53 -8.92 -2.77 12.43
N GLU A 54 -9.47 -3.47 13.43
CA GLU A 54 -10.56 -2.95 14.26
C GLU A 54 -10.15 -1.65 14.98
N PHE A 55 -8.92 -1.58 15.49
CA PHE A 55 -8.39 -0.37 16.13
C PHE A 55 -8.42 0.83 15.18
N PHE A 56 -7.88 0.65 13.97
CA PHE A 56 -7.82 1.72 12.96
C PHE A 56 -9.21 2.17 12.51
N ARG A 57 -10.18 1.24 12.39
CA ARG A 57 -11.57 1.59 12.08
C ARG A 57 -12.23 2.36 13.24
N ARG A 58 -12.07 1.87 14.46
CA ARG A 58 -12.70 2.45 15.67
C ARG A 58 -12.20 3.84 15.99
N PHE A 59 -10.90 4.08 15.81
CA PHE A 59 -10.25 5.37 16.09
C PHE A 59 -9.90 6.15 14.81
N TRP A 60 -10.58 5.84 13.70
CA TRP A 60 -10.29 6.42 12.39
C TRP A 60 -10.21 7.94 12.42
N ASN A 61 -11.17 8.62 13.08
CA ASN A 61 -11.19 10.09 13.12
C ASN A 61 -9.99 10.70 13.85
N ILE A 62 -9.30 9.91 14.69
CA ILE A 62 -8.10 10.34 15.42
C ILE A 62 -6.85 9.99 14.61
N VAL A 63 -6.75 8.76 14.10
CA VAL A 63 -5.52 8.23 13.48
C VAL A 63 -5.41 8.57 11.98
N ARG A 64 -6.53 8.81 11.30
CA ARG A 64 -6.59 9.06 9.84
C ARG A 64 -5.59 10.12 9.36
N PRO A 65 -5.44 11.30 9.98
CA PRO A 65 -4.54 12.34 9.46
C PRO A 65 -3.10 11.84 9.34
N ASP A 66 -2.60 11.21 10.40
CA ASP A 66 -1.22 10.70 10.46
C ASP A 66 -1.02 9.47 9.57
N LEU A 67 -2.01 8.56 9.56
CA LEU A 67 -1.96 7.37 8.71
C LEU A 67 -1.95 7.74 7.22
N CYS A 68 -2.82 8.67 6.80
CA CYS A 68 -2.86 9.10 5.40
C CYS A 68 -1.54 9.76 5.02
N LEU A 69 -1.00 10.64 5.87
CA LEU A 69 0.27 11.31 5.61
C LEU A 69 1.42 10.32 5.45
N ALA A 70 1.50 9.30 6.32
CA ALA A 70 2.54 8.28 6.25
C ALA A 70 2.47 7.45 4.95
N VAL A 71 1.26 7.07 4.52
CA VAL A 71 1.05 6.33 3.28
C VAL A 71 1.37 7.21 2.06
N GLU A 72 0.83 8.43 2.01
CA GLU A 72 1.12 9.41 0.95
C GLU A 72 2.65 9.64 0.83
N TRP A 73 3.35 9.79 1.96
CA TRP A 73 4.80 9.94 2.01
C TRP A 73 5.52 8.73 1.41
N PHE A 74 5.11 7.51 1.76
CA PHE A 74 5.70 6.29 1.24
C PHE A 74 5.55 6.20 -0.29
N PHE A 75 4.36 6.47 -0.84
CA PHE A 75 4.14 6.43 -2.29
C PHE A 75 4.94 7.51 -3.04
N HIS A 76 5.19 8.67 -2.41
CA HIS A 76 5.98 9.74 -3.02
C HIS A 76 7.50 9.51 -2.93
N HIS A 77 8.00 8.96 -1.82
CA HIS A 77 9.45 8.89 -1.54
C HIS A 77 10.01 7.47 -1.55
N ALA A 78 9.17 6.44 -1.71
CA ALA A 78 9.53 5.02 -1.59
C ALA A 78 10.30 4.69 -0.28
N SER A 79 9.99 5.40 0.80
CA SER A 79 10.65 5.26 2.10
C SER A 79 9.64 5.32 3.25
N PHE A 80 9.94 4.60 4.34
CA PHE A 80 9.13 4.63 5.55
C PHE A 80 9.64 5.70 6.53
N PRO A 81 8.74 6.32 7.32
CA PRO A 81 9.13 7.17 8.44
C PRO A 81 10.03 6.44 9.44
N VAL A 82 10.93 7.20 10.07
CA VAL A 82 11.82 6.67 11.11
C VAL A 82 10.99 6.12 12.27
N GLY A 83 11.25 4.87 12.67
CA GLY A 83 10.51 4.19 13.74
C GLY A 83 9.47 3.18 13.25
N CYS A 84 9.22 3.06 11.94
CA CYS A 84 8.45 1.95 11.39
C CYS A 84 9.28 0.65 11.41
N ASN A 85 8.68 -0.45 11.88
CA ASN A 85 9.28 -1.78 11.77
C ASN A 85 9.30 -2.22 10.30
N SER A 86 10.47 -2.59 9.78
CA SER A 86 10.59 -3.22 8.47
C SER A 86 10.33 -4.72 8.62
N SER A 87 9.31 -5.24 7.95
CA SER A 87 9.02 -6.67 7.88
C SER A 87 8.96 -7.09 6.41
N PHE A 88 9.82 -8.02 6.02
CA PHE A 88 9.83 -8.58 4.67
C PHE A 88 8.85 -9.75 4.60
N ILE A 89 7.81 -9.61 3.77
CA ILE A 89 6.87 -10.70 3.46
C ILE A 89 7.24 -11.22 2.07
N ALA A 90 7.72 -12.46 1.98
CA ALA A 90 7.86 -13.20 0.73
C ALA A 90 6.67 -14.14 0.55
N LEU A 91 6.15 -14.20 -0.67
CA LEU A 91 5.11 -15.13 -1.12
C LEU A 91 5.73 -16.40 -1.73
#